data_AF-A0A432SEJ7-F1
#
_entry.id   AF-A0A432SEJ7-F1
#
_cell.length_a   1.000
_cell.length_b   1.000
_cell.length_c   1.000
_cell.angle_alpha   90.00
_cell.angle_beta   90.00
_cell.angle_gamma   90.00
#
_symmetry.space_group_name_H-M   'P 1'
#
loop_
_entity.id
_entity.type
_entity.pdbx_description
1 polymer ?
#
loop_
_entity_poly.entity_id
_entity_poly.type
_entity_poly.pdbx_seq_one_letter_code
_entity_poly.pdbx_strand_id
1 'polypeptide(L)'
;MDKVKDLKTKVLKAQQESDIASLYVLEQKAHEVFDEDTIAGFYASILDLALEKLTDTLESHRKMDMSEVQDFATVRALYEYAMEHYSAGEPKDASALFEVLSGLTNDKNFAKALKFHWIASAAKMSLDDFMSKIADIDMTQTKGTFYISAFTKEAQNVLDNV
;
A
#
# COMPACT_ATOMS: atom_id res chain seq x y z
N MET A 1 0.37 -14.45 31.53
CA MET A 1 -0.19 -13.21 30.97
C MET A 1 -0.95 -13.60 29.71
N ASP A 2 -2.20 -13.15 29.57
CA ASP A 2 -3.03 -13.45 28.39
C ASP A 2 -2.36 -12.93 27.11
N LYS A 3 -2.15 -13.82 26.12
CA LYS A 3 -1.46 -13.50 24.85
C LYS A 3 -2.18 -12.41 24.07
N VAL A 4 -3.51 -12.38 24.13
CA VAL A 4 -4.34 -11.35 23.48
C VAL A 4 -4.09 -10.00 24.14
N LYS A 5 -4.11 -9.95 25.47
CA LYS A 5 -3.88 -8.73 26.24
C LYS A 5 -2.46 -8.17 26.02
N ASP A 6 -1.44 -9.02 26.01
CA ASP A 6 -0.05 -8.63 25.70
C ASP A 6 0.04 -7.97 24.32
N LEU A 7 -0.58 -8.58 23.30
CA LEU A 7 -0.54 -8.04 21.95
C LEU A 7 -1.32 -6.73 21.83
N LYS A 8 -2.52 -6.63 22.39
CA LYS A 8 -3.29 -5.38 22.43
C LYS A 8 -2.51 -4.24 23.09
N THR A 9 -1.71 -4.53 24.11
CA THR A 9 -0.86 -3.53 24.77
C THR A 9 0.23 -3.01 23.84
N LYS A 10 0.87 -3.90 23.07
CA LYS A 10 1.92 -3.53 22.11
C LYS A 10 1.35 -2.74 20.92
N VAL A 11 0.20 -3.15 20.41
CA VAL A 11 -0.53 -2.44 19.35
C VAL A 11 -0.92 -1.05 19.82
N LEU A 12 -1.52 -0.92 21.01
CA LEU A 12 -1.90 0.38 21.56
C LEU A 12 -0.69 1.30 21.72
N LYS A 13 0.44 0.77 22.18
CA LYS A 13 1.68 1.55 22.29
C LYS A 13 2.15 2.05 20.92
N ALA A 14 2.22 1.18 19.92
CA ALA A 14 2.62 1.57 18.57
C ALA A 14 1.66 2.60 17.95
N GLN A 15 0.35 2.47 18.19
CA GLN A 15 -0.64 3.46 17.78
C GLN A 15 -0.41 4.83 18.44
N GLN A 16 -0.16 4.85 19.75
CA GLN A 16 0.11 6.10 20.50
C GLN A 16 1.41 6.80 20.06
N GLU A 17 2.38 6.02 19.57
CA GLU A 17 3.65 6.51 19.04
C GLU A 17 3.59 6.81 17.54
N SER A 18 2.42 6.64 16.90
CA SER A 18 2.21 6.74 15.44
C SER A 18 3.23 5.91 14.64
N ASP A 19 3.61 4.76 15.19
CA ASP A 19 4.65 3.86 14.68
C ASP A 19 4.03 2.76 13.81
N ILE A 20 3.81 3.10 12.54
CA ILE A 20 3.21 2.21 11.54
C ILE A 20 4.10 1.00 11.28
N ALA A 21 5.42 1.19 11.28
CA ALA A 21 6.37 0.09 11.08
C ALA A 21 6.27 -0.96 12.18
N SER A 22 6.17 -0.56 13.45
CA SER A 22 5.95 -1.49 14.55
C SER A 22 4.61 -2.21 14.45
N LEU A 23 3.56 -1.55 13.94
CA LEU A 23 2.29 -2.24 13.65
C LEU A 23 2.50 -3.35 12.63
N TYR A 24 3.17 -3.10 11.49
CA TYR A 24 3.48 -4.17 10.53
C TYR A 24 4.37 -5.29 11.10
N VAL A 25 5.29 -5.00 12.04
CA VAL A 25 6.05 -6.04 12.74
C VAL A 25 5.15 -6.95 13.58
N LEU A 26 4.04 -6.43 14.10
CA LEU A 26 3.07 -7.17 14.90
C LEU A 26 2.00 -7.88 14.05
N GLU A 27 1.93 -7.61 12.75
CA GLU A 27 0.89 -8.07 11.81
C GLU A 27 0.67 -9.59 11.86
N GLN A 28 1.74 -10.38 11.70
CA GLN A 28 1.63 -11.84 11.71
C GLN A 28 1.03 -12.34 13.04
N LYS A 29 1.50 -11.80 14.17
CA LYS A 29 1.01 -12.18 15.49
C LYS A 29 -0.43 -11.71 15.70
N ALA A 30 -0.82 -10.59 15.10
CA ALA A 30 -2.20 -10.10 15.11
C ALA A 30 -3.12 -11.11 14.42
N HIS A 31 -2.76 -11.59 13.23
CA HIS A 31 -3.51 -12.65 12.52
C HIS A 31 -3.62 -13.95 13.31
N GLU A 32 -2.59 -14.32 14.06
CA GLU A 32 -2.60 -15.55 14.86
C GLU A 32 -3.46 -15.47 16.13
N VAL A 33 -3.72 -14.27 16.66
CA VAL A 33 -4.23 -14.06 18.03
C VAL A 33 -5.55 -13.31 18.07
N PHE A 34 -5.80 -12.40 17.13
CA PHE A 34 -6.99 -11.57 17.10
C PHE A 34 -8.12 -12.26 16.35
N ASP A 35 -9.35 -11.97 16.77
CA ASP A 35 -10.55 -12.28 16.00
C ASP A 35 -10.67 -11.33 14.79
N GLU A 36 -11.62 -11.64 13.90
CA GLU A 36 -11.84 -10.92 12.63
C GLU A 36 -12.20 -9.44 12.85
N ASP A 37 -13.01 -9.12 13.84
CA ASP A 37 -13.36 -7.72 14.15
C ASP A 37 -12.14 -6.95 14.66
N THR A 38 -11.32 -7.58 15.50
CA THR A 38 -10.10 -6.97 16.05
C THR A 38 -9.02 -6.82 14.97
N ILE A 39 -8.89 -7.76 14.02
CA ILE A 39 -7.92 -7.62 12.91
C ILE A 39 -8.36 -6.52 11.93
N ALA A 40 -9.66 -6.38 11.66
CA ALA A 40 -10.19 -5.28 10.86
C ALA A 40 -9.89 -3.92 11.50
N GLY A 41 -10.13 -3.78 12.80
CA GLY A 41 -9.78 -2.57 13.55
C GLY A 41 -8.28 -2.27 13.60
N PHE A 42 -7.44 -3.32 13.60
CA PHE A 42 -5.98 -3.19 13.54
C PHE A 42 -5.53 -2.57 12.21
N TYR A 43 -6.03 -3.05 11.08
CA TYR A 43 -5.72 -2.48 9.76
C TYR A 43 -6.31 -1.09 9.55
N ALA A 44 -7.54 -0.84 10.03
CA ALA A 44 -8.13 0.49 10.02
C ALA A 44 -7.25 1.51 10.76
N SER A 45 -6.66 1.11 11.89
CA SER A 45 -5.73 1.98 12.65
C SER A 45 -4.43 2.26 11.89
N ILE A 46 -3.89 1.27 11.16
CA ILE A 46 -2.71 1.46 10.29
C ILE A 46 -3.04 2.49 9.21
N LEU A 47 -4.21 2.35 8.58
CA LEU A 47 -4.65 3.24 7.53
C LEU A 47 -4.85 4.68 8.03
N ASP A 48 -5.52 4.87 9.17
CA ASP A 48 -5.73 6.20 9.75
C ASP A 48 -4.41 6.94 9.96
N LEU A 49 -3.42 6.26 10.54
CA LEU A 49 -2.08 6.82 10.74
C LEU A 49 -1.35 7.11 9.43
N ALA A 50 -1.53 6.25 8.42
CA ALA A 50 -0.92 6.44 7.11
C ALA A 50 -1.50 7.63 6.36
N LEU A 51 -2.82 7.86 6.46
CA LEU A 51 -3.52 9.02 5.89
C LEU A 51 -3.13 10.33 6.59
N GLU A 52 -2.95 10.31 7.92
CA GLU A 52 -2.41 11.45 8.66
C GLU A 52 -1.01 11.81 8.17
N LYS A 53 -0.10 10.83 8.09
CA LYS A 53 1.26 11.05 7.56
C LYS A 53 1.27 11.48 6.09
N LEU A 54 0.34 11.00 5.27
CA LEU A 54 0.18 11.47 3.89
C LEU A 54 -0.15 12.96 3.87
N THR A 55 -1.08 13.40 4.72
CA THR A 55 -1.50 14.80 4.85
C THR A 55 -0.32 15.67 5.28
N ASP A 56 0.39 15.29 6.34
CA ASP A 56 1.60 15.99 6.80
C ASP A 56 2.66 16.11 5.70
N THR A 57 2.82 15.06 4.91
CA THR A 57 3.79 15.01 3.81
C THR A 57 3.45 15.99 2.70
N LEU A 58 2.16 16.06 2.34
CA LEU A 58 1.65 17.02 1.36
C LEU A 58 1.83 18.46 1.86
N GLU A 59 1.45 18.74 3.10
CA GLU A 59 1.54 20.09 3.69
C GLU A 59 3.00 20.57 3.84
N SER A 60 3.90 19.67 4.22
CA SER A 60 5.34 19.97 4.33
C SER A 60 6.08 20.02 2.99
N HIS A 61 5.39 19.75 1.87
CA HIS A 61 5.98 19.71 0.53
C HIS A 61 7.21 18.77 0.43
N ARG A 62 7.25 17.73 1.27
CA ARG A 62 8.31 16.74 1.26
C ARG A 62 7.91 15.55 0.38
N LYS A 63 8.88 14.70 0.05
CA LYS A 63 8.62 13.38 -0.52
C LYS A 63 8.83 12.31 0.55
N MET A 64 8.12 11.19 0.44
CA MET A 64 8.37 9.99 1.23
C MET A 64 9.65 9.32 0.74
N ASP A 65 10.53 8.98 1.68
CA ASP A 65 11.75 8.23 1.43
C ASP A 65 11.57 6.77 1.82
N MET A 66 11.49 5.86 0.84
CA MET A 66 11.28 4.44 1.13
C MET A 66 12.51 3.75 1.76
N SER A 67 13.65 4.43 1.92
CA SER A 67 14.75 3.97 2.76
C SER A 67 14.53 4.26 4.25
N GLU A 68 13.64 5.20 4.57
CA GLU A 68 13.20 5.49 5.93
C GLU A 68 12.05 4.54 6.32
N VAL A 69 12.22 3.83 7.43
CA VAL A 69 11.34 2.72 7.81
C VAL A 69 9.87 3.14 7.98
N GLN A 70 9.62 4.34 8.52
CA GLN A 70 8.25 4.86 8.67
C GLN A 70 7.63 5.25 7.34
N ASP A 71 8.38 5.92 6.47
CA ASP A 71 7.89 6.32 5.15
C ASP A 71 7.62 5.07 4.29
N PHE A 72 8.49 4.05 4.38
CA PHE A 72 8.25 2.74 3.76
C PHE A 72 6.94 2.11 4.24
N ALA A 73 6.72 2.04 5.56
CA ALA A 73 5.52 1.46 6.14
C ALA A 73 4.25 2.26 5.76
N THR A 74 4.37 3.60 5.70
CA THR A 74 3.29 4.50 5.27
C THR A 74 2.93 4.26 3.81
N VAL A 75 3.91 4.23 2.91
CA VAL A 75 3.70 3.96 1.49
C VAL A 75 3.07 2.57 1.27
N ARG A 76 3.51 1.57 2.03
CA ARG A 76 2.91 0.22 1.99
C ARG A 76 1.42 0.26 2.33
N ALA A 77 1.04 0.89 3.45
CA ALA A 77 -0.36 0.99 3.87
C ALA A 77 -1.24 1.69 2.83
N LEU A 78 -0.76 2.80 2.26
CA LEU A 78 -1.51 3.55 1.26
C LEU A 78 -1.62 2.79 -0.07
N TYR A 79 -0.60 2.02 -0.44
CA TYR A 79 -0.67 1.15 -1.61
C TYR A 79 -1.66 -0.02 -1.40
N GLU A 80 -1.62 -0.68 -0.24
CA GLU A 80 -2.56 -1.75 0.12
C GLU A 80 -4.01 -1.23 0.07
N TYR A 81 -4.25 -0.04 0.60
CA TYR A 81 -5.56 0.62 0.54
C TYR A 81 -6.01 0.94 -0.90
N ALA A 82 -5.11 1.45 -1.75
CA ALA A 82 -5.42 1.66 -3.15
C ALA A 82 -5.75 0.34 -3.88
N MET A 83 -5.05 -0.75 -3.56
CA MET A 83 -5.33 -2.08 -4.11
C MET A 83 -6.64 -2.66 -3.60
N GLU A 84 -7.02 -2.40 -2.35
CA GLU A 84 -8.33 -2.79 -1.79
C GLU A 84 -9.47 -2.14 -2.56
N HIS A 85 -9.42 -0.82 -2.77
CA HIS A 85 -10.38 -0.12 -3.64
C HIS A 85 -10.40 -0.67 -5.06
N TYR A 86 -9.22 -1.00 -5.61
CA TYR A 86 -9.15 -1.57 -6.95
C TYR A 86 -9.87 -2.93 -7.01
N SER A 87 -9.61 -3.79 -6.02
CA SER A 87 -10.25 -5.10 -5.85
C SER A 87 -11.75 -4.99 -5.62
N ALA A 88 -12.20 -3.96 -4.89
CA ALA A 88 -13.61 -3.68 -4.62
C ALA A 88 -14.40 -3.17 -5.85
N GLY A 89 -13.75 -3.02 -7.00
CA GLY A 89 -14.40 -2.50 -8.21
C GLY A 89 -14.54 -0.97 -8.20
N GLU A 90 -13.69 -0.28 -7.43
CA GLU A 90 -13.65 1.17 -7.31
C GLU A 90 -12.37 1.74 -7.97
N PRO A 91 -12.14 1.50 -9.28
CA PRO A 91 -10.87 1.81 -9.94
C PRO A 91 -10.58 3.32 -10.01
N LYS A 92 -11.61 4.17 -9.87
CA LYS A 92 -11.42 5.63 -9.84
C LYS A 92 -10.71 6.08 -8.56
N ASP A 93 -11.10 5.54 -7.41
CA ASP A 93 -10.53 5.92 -6.12
C ASP A 93 -9.13 5.32 -5.97
N ALA A 94 -8.96 4.07 -6.41
CA ALA A 94 -7.64 3.45 -6.56
C ALA A 94 -6.70 4.27 -7.46
N SER A 95 -7.18 4.69 -8.64
CA SER A 95 -6.44 5.51 -9.61
C SER A 95 -5.91 6.80 -8.97
N ALA A 96 -6.75 7.52 -8.23
CA ALA A 96 -6.37 8.77 -7.58
C ALA A 96 -5.25 8.56 -6.55
N LEU A 97 -5.34 7.49 -5.75
CA LEU A 97 -4.29 7.15 -4.78
C LEU A 97 -2.99 6.73 -5.46
N PHE A 98 -3.05 5.92 -6.52
CA PHE A 98 -1.85 5.54 -7.28
C PHE A 98 -1.15 6.76 -7.89
N GLU A 99 -1.91 7.70 -8.45
CA GLU A 99 -1.38 8.96 -8.99
C GLU A 99 -0.63 9.75 -7.90
N VAL A 100 -1.29 10.00 -6.77
CA VAL A 100 -0.72 10.75 -5.63
C VAL A 100 0.56 10.08 -5.14
N LEU A 101 0.52 8.78 -4.84
CA LEU A 101 1.68 8.04 -4.35
C LEU A 101 2.84 8.04 -5.36
N SER A 102 2.55 7.97 -6.67
CA SER A 102 3.58 8.01 -7.71
C SER A 102 4.34 9.34 -7.73
N GLY A 103 3.69 10.45 -7.38
CA GLY A 103 4.30 11.78 -7.31
C GLY A 103 5.03 12.05 -6.00
N LEU A 104 4.59 11.40 -4.92
CA LEU A 104 4.94 11.74 -3.54
C LEU A 104 6.12 10.92 -2.98
N THR A 105 6.54 9.84 -3.64
CA THR A 105 7.76 9.10 -3.28
C THR A 105 9.02 9.62 -4.00
N ASN A 106 10.19 9.43 -3.39
CA ASN A 106 11.49 9.60 -4.05
C ASN A 106 11.99 8.31 -4.75
N ASP A 107 11.36 7.16 -4.49
CA ASP A 107 11.73 5.89 -5.10
C ASP A 107 11.24 5.82 -6.55
N LYS A 108 12.19 5.85 -7.49
CA LYS A 108 11.90 5.88 -8.92
C LYS A 108 11.26 4.60 -9.45
N ASN A 109 11.57 3.45 -8.84
CA ASN A 109 11.03 2.16 -9.28
C ASN A 109 9.59 2.01 -8.85
N PHE A 110 9.28 2.34 -7.59
CA PHE A 110 7.93 2.36 -7.06
C PHE A 110 7.07 3.40 -7.80
N ALA A 111 7.56 4.62 -7.97
CA ALA A 111 6.85 5.66 -8.73
C ALA A 111 6.53 5.20 -10.16
N LYS A 112 7.48 4.56 -10.85
CA LYS A 112 7.26 4.02 -12.20
C LYS A 112 6.23 2.89 -12.19
N ALA A 113 6.29 1.99 -11.22
CA ALA A 113 5.34 0.90 -11.09
C ALA A 113 3.91 1.41 -10.86
N LEU A 114 3.73 2.41 -9.99
CA LEU A 114 2.42 3.02 -9.74
C LEU A 114 1.83 3.73 -10.95
N LYS A 115 2.64 4.24 -11.89
CA LYS A 115 2.10 4.75 -13.15
C LYS A 115 1.33 3.70 -13.94
N PHE A 116 1.79 2.45 -13.98
CA PHE A 116 1.03 1.38 -14.63
C PHE A 116 -0.30 1.10 -13.92
N HIS A 117 -0.30 1.09 -12.58
CA HIS A 117 -1.51 0.90 -11.78
C HIS A 117 -2.50 2.04 -12.01
N TRP A 118 -2.01 3.28 -11.92
CA TRP A 118 -2.77 4.50 -12.16
C TRP A 118 -3.40 4.48 -13.55
N ILE A 119 -2.63 4.26 -14.61
CA ILE A 119 -3.15 4.32 -15.97
C ILE A 119 -4.16 3.20 -16.23
N ALA A 120 -3.86 1.97 -15.79
CA ALA A 120 -4.78 0.85 -15.97
C ALA A 120 -6.12 1.09 -15.26
N SER A 121 -6.06 1.52 -13.99
CA SER A 121 -7.27 1.82 -13.20
C SER A 121 -8.02 3.06 -13.71
N ALA A 122 -7.32 4.11 -14.15
CA ALA A 122 -7.92 5.27 -14.81
C ALA A 122 -8.65 4.90 -16.11
N ALA A 123 -8.12 3.93 -16.86
CA ALA A 123 -8.76 3.34 -18.04
C ALA A 123 -9.90 2.37 -17.69
N LYS A 124 -10.26 2.24 -16.40
CA LYS A 124 -11.28 1.32 -15.87
C LYS A 124 -11.00 -0.15 -16.19
N MET A 125 -9.74 -0.53 -16.40
CA MET A 125 -9.34 -1.93 -16.48
C MET A 125 -9.65 -2.59 -15.13
N SER A 126 -10.26 -3.77 -15.12
CA SER A 126 -10.48 -4.53 -13.87
C SER A 126 -9.15 -4.97 -13.25
N LEU A 127 -9.11 -5.23 -11.94
CA LEU A 127 -7.92 -5.78 -11.31
C LEU A 127 -7.54 -7.14 -11.93
N ASP A 128 -8.50 -8.01 -12.21
CA ASP A 128 -8.24 -9.31 -12.86
C ASP A 128 -7.58 -9.16 -14.24
N ASP A 129 -8.05 -8.21 -15.05
CA ASP A 129 -7.42 -7.90 -16.34
C ASP A 129 -6.01 -7.34 -16.18
N PHE A 130 -5.82 -6.44 -15.20
CA PHE A 130 -4.50 -5.89 -14.90
C PHE A 130 -3.52 -6.99 -14.49
N MET A 131 -3.93 -7.88 -13.58
CA MET A 131 -3.12 -8.98 -13.08
C MET A 131 -2.77 -9.99 -14.18
N SER A 132 -3.69 -10.24 -15.11
CA SER A 132 -3.50 -11.26 -16.16
C SER A 132 -2.83 -10.75 -17.44
N LYS A 133 -2.95 -9.47 -17.77
CA LYS A 133 -2.47 -8.91 -19.05
C LYS A 133 -1.29 -7.96 -18.88
N ILE A 134 -1.22 -7.24 -17.76
CA ILE A 134 -0.29 -6.12 -17.57
C ILE A 134 0.79 -6.47 -16.55
N ALA A 135 0.41 -7.07 -15.42
CA ALA A 135 1.36 -7.44 -14.38
C ALA A 135 2.14 -8.70 -14.76
N ASP A 136 3.44 -8.70 -14.44
CA ASP A 136 4.26 -9.89 -14.43
C ASP A 136 4.39 -10.36 -12.97
N ILE A 137 3.47 -11.26 -12.57
CA ILE A 137 3.34 -11.71 -11.18
C ILE A 137 4.53 -12.57 -10.76
N ASP A 138 5.01 -13.45 -11.63
CA ASP A 138 6.15 -14.32 -11.34
C ASP A 138 7.42 -13.50 -11.11
N MET A 139 7.66 -12.50 -11.95
CA MET A 139 8.79 -11.58 -11.78
C MET A 139 8.62 -10.68 -10.56
N THR A 140 7.39 -10.22 -10.27
CA THR A 140 7.09 -9.45 -9.05
C THR A 140 7.43 -10.26 -7.80
N GLN A 141 7.00 -11.51 -7.73
CA GLN A 141 7.33 -12.42 -6.62
C GLN A 141 8.82 -12.66 -6.50
N THR A 142 9.52 -12.86 -7.62
CA THR A 142 10.98 -13.01 -7.65
C THR A 142 11.70 -11.79 -7.08
N LYS A 143 11.18 -10.58 -7.31
CA LYS A 143 11.71 -9.34 -6.75
C LYS A 143 11.38 -9.15 -5.26
N GLY A 144 10.38 -9.86 -4.74
CA GLY A 144 9.99 -9.81 -3.32
C GLY A 144 9.47 -8.44 -2.86
N THR A 145 8.88 -7.66 -3.77
CA THR A 145 8.30 -6.35 -3.44
C THR A 145 6.90 -6.51 -2.85
N PHE A 146 6.50 -5.61 -1.94
CA PHE A 146 5.13 -5.57 -1.40
C PHE A 146 4.09 -5.08 -2.43
N TYR A 147 4.56 -4.49 -3.54
CA TYR A 147 3.75 -3.96 -4.62
C TYR A 147 4.05 -4.70 -5.92
N ILE A 148 3.15 -4.60 -6.91
CA ILE A 148 3.36 -5.18 -8.23
C ILE A 148 4.42 -4.34 -8.95
N SER A 149 5.60 -4.92 -9.19
CA SER A 149 6.80 -4.17 -9.58
C SER A 149 7.38 -4.60 -10.93
N ALA A 150 6.75 -5.59 -11.57
CA ALA A 150 7.11 -6.08 -12.88
C ALA A 150 5.88 -6.13 -13.78
N PHE A 151 6.12 -5.86 -15.06
CA PHE A 151 5.06 -5.69 -16.04
C PHE A 151 5.46 -6.36 -17.34
N THR A 152 4.46 -6.88 -18.06
CA THR A 152 4.61 -7.55 -19.34
C THR A 152 5.09 -6.57 -20.42
N LYS A 153 5.48 -7.07 -21.59
CA LYS A 153 5.84 -6.19 -22.72
C LYS A 153 4.61 -5.43 -23.22
N GLU A 154 3.45 -6.07 -23.14
CA GLU A 154 2.14 -5.56 -23.49
C GLU A 154 1.75 -4.36 -22.62
N ALA A 155 2.27 -4.28 -21.39
CA ALA A 155 2.09 -3.11 -20.52
C ALA A 155 2.62 -1.81 -21.12
N GLN A 156 3.60 -1.86 -22.02
CA GLN A 156 4.10 -0.65 -22.68
C GLN A 156 3.01 0.04 -23.51
N ASN A 157 2.08 -0.72 -24.10
CA ASN A 157 0.94 -0.16 -24.82
C ASN A 157 0.01 0.66 -23.92
N VAL A 158 0.02 0.40 -22.60
CA VAL A 158 -0.77 1.17 -21.63
C VAL A 158 -0.13 2.54 -21.39
N LEU A 159 1.20 2.62 -21.35
CA LEU A 159 1.93 3.89 -21.17
C LEU A 159 1.84 4.81 -22.40
N ASP A 160 1.80 4.24 -23.60
CA ASP A 160 1.89 5.01 -24.85
C ASP A 160 0.56 5.67 -25.26
N ASN A 161 -0.54 5.34 -24.57
CA ASN A 161 -1.90 5.83 -24.85
C ASN A 161 -2.39 6.91 -23.86
N VAL A 162 -1.47 7.52 -23.10
CA VAL A 162 -1.77 8.55 -22.07
C VAL A 162 -1.10 9.87 -22.41
#